data_AF-A0A7T1IA54-F1
#
_entry.id   AF-A0A7T1IA54-F1
#
_cell.length_a   1.000
_cell.length_b   1.000
_cell.length_c   1.000
_cell.angle_alpha   90.00
_cell.angle_beta   90.00
_cell.angle_gamma   90.00
#
_symmetry.space_group_name_H-M   'P 1'
#
loop_
_entity.id
_entity.type
_entity.pdbx_description
1 polymer ?
#
loop_
_entity_poly.entity_id
_entity_poly.type
_entity_poly.pdbx_seq_one_letter_code
_entity_poly.pdbx_strand_id
1 'polypeptide(L)'
;MRLDDLRGLRSAPTLAVADSKALMVELLKGMEACEWFTAGVMADSALAALQCLRQLERALGWPPLAPDPAVEAPEKIAGAVFLKANQHTGRFLVRPETGLGEGLLITGHNPGDPAAEDTWGPLPLDFFGP
;
A
#
# COMPACT_ATOMS: atom_id res chain seq x y z
N MET A 1 17.08 -9.71 1.19
CA MET A 1 15.71 -9.91 0.72
C MET A 1 15.48 -9.10 -0.55
N ARG A 2 14.63 -9.58 -1.46
CA ARG A 2 14.21 -8.92 -2.72
C ARG A 2 12.69 -8.78 -2.77
N LEU A 3 12.17 -7.92 -3.64
CA LEU A 3 10.71 -7.72 -3.75
C LEU A 3 9.97 -9.01 -4.12
N ASP A 4 10.55 -9.82 -5.00
CA ASP A 4 9.97 -11.11 -5.40
C ASP A 4 9.83 -12.08 -4.22
N ASP A 5 10.65 -11.95 -3.17
CA ASP A 5 10.54 -12.80 -1.96
C ASP A 5 9.26 -12.48 -1.16
N LEU A 6 8.66 -11.30 -1.38
CA LEU A 6 7.40 -10.88 -0.74
C LEU A 6 6.17 -11.39 -1.50
N ARG A 7 6.32 -11.74 -2.78
CA ARG A 7 5.20 -12.07 -3.65
C ARG A 7 4.43 -13.28 -3.11
N GLY A 8 3.13 -13.09 -2.88
CA GLY A 8 2.23 -14.14 -2.41
C GLY A 8 2.28 -14.41 -0.90
N LEU A 9 3.10 -13.67 -0.13
CA LEU A 9 2.98 -13.70 1.33
C LEU A 9 1.63 -13.15 1.75
N ARG A 10 1.04 -13.75 2.78
CA ARG A 10 -0.22 -13.27 3.38
C ARG A 10 0.02 -12.04 4.25
N SER A 11 1.07 -12.06 5.06
CA SER A 11 1.45 -10.94 5.93
C SER A 11 2.87 -10.50 5.61
N ALA A 12 3.11 -9.21 5.74
CA ALA A 12 4.43 -8.63 5.65
C ALA A 12 5.36 -9.25 6.70
N PRO A 13 6.60 -9.63 6.32
CA PRO A 13 7.59 -10.10 7.26
C PRO A 13 8.17 -8.94 8.08
N THR A 14 8.73 -9.24 9.25
CA THR A 14 9.63 -8.29 9.92
C THR A 14 10.90 -8.12 9.08
N LEU A 15 11.24 -6.88 8.76
CA LEU A 15 12.41 -6.56 7.94
C LEU A 15 13.57 -6.07 8.81
N ALA A 16 14.80 -6.51 8.49
CA ALA A 16 15.99 -5.83 8.97
C ALA A 16 16.17 -4.51 8.22
N VAL A 17 16.81 -3.51 8.85
CA VAL A 17 17.03 -2.17 8.26
C VAL A 17 17.72 -2.24 6.89
N ALA A 18 18.67 -3.18 6.71
CA ALA A 18 19.35 -3.38 5.45
C ALA A 18 18.40 -3.91 4.35
N ASP A 19 17.50 -4.82 4.69
CA ASP A 19 16.51 -5.35 3.77
C ASP A 19 15.48 -4.28 3.39
N SER A 20 14.99 -3.49 4.35
CA SER A 20 14.06 -2.38 4.04
C SER A 20 14.65 -1.39 3.04
N LYS A 21 15.95 -1.05 3.19
CA LYS A 21 16.64 -0.16 2.25
C LYS A 21 16.80 -0.79 0.86
N ALA A 22 17.15 -2.07 0.79
CA ALA A 22 17.30 -2.77 -0.48
C ALA A 22 15.95 -2.86 -1.22
N LEU A 23 14.89 -3.21 -0.50
CA LEU A 23 13.53 -3.27 -1.02
C LEU A 23 13.04 -1.91 -1.52
N MET A 24 13.35 -0.82 -0.80
CA MET A 24 12.99 0.54 -1.23
C MET A 24 13.61 0.88 -2.58
N VAL A 25 14.88 0.52 -2.79
CA VAL A 25 15.57 0.76 -4.07
C VAL A 25 14.94 -0.04 -5.20
N GLU A 26 14.66 -1.33 -4.98
CA GLU A 26 13.98 -2.16 -6.00
C GLU A 26 12.57 -1.64 -6.30
N LEU A 27 11.85 -1.19 -5.27
CA LEU A 27 10.48 -0.68 -5.38
C LEU A 27 10.44 0.57 -6.25
N LEU A 28 11.27 1.58 -5.91
CA LEU A 28 11.31 2.83 -6.67
C LEU A 28 11.67 2.57 -8.14
N LYS A 29 12.61 1.65 -8.40
CA LYS A 29 12.95 1.26 -9.77
C LYS A 29 11.79 0.59 -10.51
N GLY A 30 11.05 -0.31 -9.86
CA GLY A 30 9.87 -0.94 -10.46
C GLY A 30 8.76 0.08 -10.76
N MET A 31 8.61 1.08 -9.88
CA MET A 31 7.63 2.14 -10.02
C MET A 31 7.92 3.11 -11.18
N GLU A 32 9.17 3.30 -11.59
CA GLU A 32 9.55 4.23 -12.68
C GLU A 32 8.84 3.95 -14.01
N ALA A 33 8.47 2.70 -14.28
CA ALA A 33 7.81 2.29 -15.52
C ALA A 33 6.27 2.45 -15.47
N CYS A 34 5.71 2.85 -14.33
CA CYS A 34 4.28 2.98 -14.11
C CYS A 34 3.83 4.44 -14.16
N GLU A 35 2.62 4.69 -14.66
CA GLU A 35 2.05 6.04 -14.76
C GLU A 35 1.34 6.46 -13.47
N TRP A 36 0.69 5.52 -12.80
CA TRP A 36 -0.05 5.75 -11.56
C TRP A 36 -0.15 4.48 -10.72
N PHE A 37 -0.61 4.61 -9.47
CA PHE A 37 -0.59 3.52 -8.51
C PHE A 37 -1.92 3.33 -7.77
N THR A 38 -2.18 2.09 -7.35
CA THR A 38 -3.11 1.80 -6.27
C THR A 38 -2.37 1.24 -5.07
N ALA A 39 -2.87 1.51 -3.87
CA ALA A 39 -2.37 0.89 -2.64
C ALA A 39 -3.48 0.08 -1.96
N GLY A 40 -3.15 -1.12 -1.53
CA GLY A 40 -3.99 -1.98 -0.70
C GLY A 40 -3.35 -2.14 0.67
N VAL A 41 -4.02 -1.72 1.75
CA VAL A 41 -3.49 -1.85 3.11
C VAL A 41 -4.37 -2.79 3.92
N MET A 42 -3.75 -3.85 4.43
CA MET A 42 -4.36 -4.83 5.32
C MET A 42 -3.85 -4.52 6.73
N ALA A 43 -4.74 -4.19 7.67
CA ALA A 43 -4.34 -3.78 9.02
C ALA A 43 -5.39 -4.17 10.06
N ASP A 44 -4.99 -4.21 11.33
CA ASP A 44 -5.85 -4.47 12.49
C ASP A 44 -6.92 -3.38 12.75
N SER A 45 -6.78 -2.20 12.13
CA SER A 45 -7.63 -1.04 12.37
C SER A 45 -7.61 -0.06 11.21
N ALA A 46 -8.72 0.67 11.04
CA ALA A 46 -8.83 1.76 10.06
C ALA A 46 -7.77 2.85 10.27
N LEU A 47 -7.41 3.14 11.52
CA LEU A 47 -6.39 4.12 11.86
C LEU A 47 -5.00 3.68 11.39
N ALA A 48 -4.60 2.42 11.64
CA ALA A 48 -3.32 1.90 11.18
C ALA A 48 -3.21 1.88 9.65
N ALA A 49 -4.30 1.48 8.97
CA ALA A 49 -4.34 1.51 7.50
C ALA A 49 -4.19 2.93 6.95
N LEU A 50 -4.86 3.91 7.56
CA LEU A 50 -4.73 5.32 7.19
C LEU A 50 -3.34 5.88 7.46
N GLN A 51 -2.73 5.56 8.60
CA GLN A 51 -1.36 5.98 8.92
C GLN A 51 -0.38 5.50 7.85
N CYS A 52 -0.45 4.22 7.48
CA CYS A 52 0.34 3.64 6.41
C CYS A 52 0.15 4.39 5.07
N LEU A 53 -1.10 4.71 4.69
CA LEU A 53 -1.38 5.51 3.50
C LEU A 53 -0.73 6.90 3.56
N ARG A 54 -0.81 7.60 4.71
CA ARG A 54 -0.21 8.95 4.85
C ARG A 54 1.32 8.91 4.79
N GLN A 55 1.94 7.86 5.32
CA GLN A 55 3.39 7.64 5.23
C GLN A 55 3.81 7.40 3.77
N LEU A 56 3.09 6.53 3.06
CA LEU A 56 3.28 6.27 1.63
C LEU A 56 3.17 7.57 0.80
N GLU A 57 2.09 8.32 0.99
CA GLU A 57 1.87 9.58 0.27
C GLU A 57 3.00 10.59 0.51
N ARG A 58 3.42 10.76 1.77
CA ARG A 58 4.52 11.67 2.11
C ARG A 58 5.84 11.21 1.49
N ALA A 59 6.15 9.92 1.58
CA ALA A 59 7.42 9.38 1.11
C ALA A 59 7.57 9.43 -0.42
N LEU A 60 6.46 9.23 -1.14
CA LEU A 60 6.43 9.24 -2.61
C LEU A 60 5.97 10.58 -3.20
N GLY A 61 5.66 11.57 -2.36
CA GLY A 61 5.18 12.89 -2.81
C GLY A 61 3.81 12.84 -3.49
N TRP A 62 2.94 11.89 -3.14
CA TRP A 62 1.59 11.83 -3.69
C TRP A 62 0.72 12.93 -3.06
N PRO A 63 -0.18 13.57 -3.85
CA PRO A 63 -1.24 14.39 -3.28
C PRO A 63 -2.06 13.56 -2.29
N PRO A 64 -2.47 14.12 -1.13
CA PRO A 64 -3.30 13.38 -0.17
C PRO A 64 -4.62 12.90 -0.80
N LEU A 65 -4.86 11.59 -0.78
CA LEU A 65 -6.11 11.00 -1.27
C LEU A 65 -7.24 11.32 -0.29
N ALA A 66 -8.41 11.62 -0.85
CA ALA A 66 -9.63 11.91 -0.10
C ALA A 66 -10.45 10.62 0.15
N PRO A 67 -11.21 10.53 1.25
CA PRO A 67 -12.14 9.43 1.43
C PRO A 67 -13.19 9.43 0.31
N ASP A 68 -13.61 8.25 -0.09
CA ASP A 68 -14.76 8.05 -0.96
C ASP A 68 -16.04 8.43 -0.20
N PRO A 69 -16.85 9.39 -0.69
CA PRO A 69 -18.05 9.84 0.00
C PRO A 69 -19.16 8.78 0.05
N ALA A 70 -19.06 7.70 -0.72
CA ALA A 70 -20.07 6.64 -0.77
C ALA A 70 -19.91 5.59 0.35
N VAL A 71 -18.83 5.63 1.13
CA VAL A 71 -18.55 4.66 2.19
C VAL A 71 -18.57 5.29 3.58
N GLU A 72 -18.66 4.44 4.59
CA GLU A 72 -18.58 4.87 5.98
C GLU A 72 -17.22 5.51 6.29
N ALA A 73 -17.24 6.55 7.12
CA ALA A 73 -16.04 7.23 7.55
C ALA A 73 -15.11 6.26 8.31
N PRO A 74 -13.79 6.23 8.01
CA PRO A 74 -12.86 5.27 8.60
C PRO A 74 -12.89 5.21 10.14
N GLU A 75 -13.15 6.33 10.80
CA GLU A 75 -13.19 6.46 12.26
C GLU A 75 -14.34 5.66 12.92
N LYS A 76 -15.33 5.24 12.13
CA LYS A 76 -16.48 4.45 12.59
C LYS A 76 -16.29 2.95 12.38
N ILE A 77 -15.24 2.54 11.67
CA ILE A 77 -14.98 1.14 11.34
C ILE A 77 -14.15 0.51 12.47
N ALA A 78 -14.72 -0.52 13.10
CA ALA A 78 -14.04 -1.28 14.15
C ALA A 78 -13.41 -2.58 13.62
N GLY A 79 -12.29 -2.96 14.21
CA GLY A 79 -11.57 -4.20 13.91
C GLY A 79 -10.74 -4.14 12.63
N ALA A 80 -10.32 -5.32 12.16
CA ALA A 80 -9.45 -5.45 10.99
C ALA A 80 -10.12 -4.94 9.71
N VAL A 81 -9.31 -4.33 8.85
CA VAL A 81 -9.78 -3.63 7.66
C VAL A 81 -8.94 -3.96 6.43
N PHE A 82 -9.53 -3.66 5.28
CA PHE A 82 -8.83 -3.42 4.04
C PHE A 82 -9.06 -1.97 3.57
N LEU A 83 -7.98 -1.22 3.39
CA LEU A 83 -8.01 0.08 2.73
C LEU A 83 -7.61 -0.10 1.27
N LYS A 84 -8.41 0.45 0.36
CA LYS A 84 -8.07 0.54 -1.06
C LYS A 84 -7.93 2.02 -1.45
N ALA A 85 -6.72 2.41 -1.79
CA ALA A 85 -6.34 3.73 -2.29
C ALA A 85 -6.09 3.67 -3.79
N ASN A 86 -6.58 4.67 -4.52
CA ASN A 86 -6.40 4.81 -5.95
C ASN A 86 -5.90 6.22 -6.27
N GLN A 87 -4.64 6.31 -6.69
CA GLN A 87 -4.00 7.58 -7.01
C GLN A 87 -4.65 8.27 -8.21
N HIS A 88 -5.05 7.49 -9.23
CA HIS A 88 -5.67 8.01 -10.45
C HIS A 88 -7.01 8.70 -10.19
N THR A 89 -7.82 8.19 -9.26
CA THR A 89 -9.08 8.86 -8.86
C THR A 89 -8.90 9.85 -7.73
N GLY A 90 -7.75 9.86 -7.05
CA GLY A 90 -7.50 10.66 -5.85
C GLY A 90 -8.34 10.23 -4.64
N ARG A 91 -8.81 8.98 -4.61
CA ARG A 91 -9.75 8.46 -3.60
C ARG A 91 -9.23 7.23 -2.88
N PHE A 92 -9.62 7.08 -1.62
CA PHE A 92 -9.50 5.82 -0.89
C PHE A 92 -10.82 5.43 -0.23
N LEU A 93 -11.02 4.14 0.00
CA LEU A 93 -12.08 3.60 0.83
C LEU A 93 -11.50 2.63 1.86
N VAL A 94 -12.19 2.47 2.98
CA VAL A 94 -11.86 1.49 4.02
C VAL A 94 -13.08 0.60 4.23
N ARG A 95 -12.88 -0.70 4.35
CA ARG A 95 -13.94 -1.66 4.68
C ARG A 95 -13.48 -2.63 5.76
N PRO A 96 -14.39 -3.09 6.65
CA PRO A 96 -14.08 -4.19 7.55
C PRO A 96 -13.72 -5.44 6.76
N GLU A 97 -12.60 -6.07 7.06
CA GLU A 97 -12.17 -7.30 6.41
C GLU A 97 -11.20 -8.07 7.31
N THR A 98 -11.50 -9.35 7.56
CA THR A 98 -10.73 -10.21 8.46
C THR A 98 -9.99 -11.30 7.68
N GLY A 99 -8.90 -11.82 8.23
CA GLY A 99 -8.18 -12.97 7.69
C GLY A 99 -7.20 -12.68 6.53
N LEU A 100 -7.02 -11.40 6.16
CA LEU A 100 -6.11 -10.98 5.08
C LEU A 100 -4.62 -11.02 5.45
N GLY A 101 -4.28 -11.03 6.73
CA GLY A 101 -2.92 -10.72 7.18
C GLY A 101 -2.73 -9.22 7.38
N GLU A 102 -1.48 -8.78 7.47
CA GLU A 102 -1.12 -7.36 7.63
C GLU A 102 -0.04 -6.95 6.65
N GLY A 103 -0.16 -5.74 6.10
CA GLY A 103 0.85 -5.17 5.22
C GLY A 103 0.27 -4.30 4.11
N LEU A 104 1.18 -3.71 3.33
CA LEU A 104 0.93 -2.80 2.23
C LEU A 104 1.27 -3.48 0.91
N LEU A 105 0.31 -3.47 -0.01
CA LEU A 105 0.49 -3.79 -1.42
C LEU A 105 0.47 -2.50 -2.23
N ILE A 106 1.40 -2.34 -3.16
CA ILE A 106 1.38 -1.26 -4.15
C ILE A 106 1.29 -1.91 -5.53
N THR A 107 0.31 -1.52 -6.32
CA THR A 107 0.18 -1.94 -7.72
C THR A 107 0.45 -0.74 -8.60
N GLY A 108 1.42 -0.87 -9.50
CA GLY A 108 1.68 0.10 -10.56
C GLY A 108 0.87 -0.21 -11.80
N HIS A 109 0.37 0.85 -12.44
CA HIS A 109 -0.49 0.78 -13.62
C HIS A 109 0.12 1.59 -14.76
N ASN A 110 0.08 1.04 -15.96
CA ASN A 110 0.52 1.68 -17.20
C ASN A 110 -0.32 1.11 -18.36
N PRO A 111 -1.48 1.73 -18.67
CA PRO A 111 -2.35 1.26 -19.75
C PRO A 111 -1.69 1.25 -21.13
N GLY A 112 -0.64 2.06 -21.33
CA GLY A 112 0.15 2.12 -22.56
C GLY A 112 1.20 1.02 -22.69
N ASP A 113 1.65 0.45 -21.58
CA ASP A 113 2.58 -0.68 -21.51
C ASP A 113 2.20 -1.63 -20.36
N PRO A 114 1.22 -2.53 -20.56
CA PRO A 114 0.78 -3.45 -19.50
C PRO A 114 1.87 -4.41 -18.99
N ALA A 115 2.98 -4.59 -19.73
CA ALA A 115 4.09 -5.42 -19.28
C ALA A 115 4.93 -4.74 -18.18
N ALA A 116 4.78 -3.42 -18.01
CA ALA A 116 5.39 -2.64 -16.94
C ALA A 116 4.59 -2.68 -15.62
N GLU A 117 3.33 -3.15 -15.66
CA GLU A 117 2.49 -3.25 -14.47
C GLU A 117 2.95 -4.40 -13.56
N ASP A 118 2.96 -4.15 -12.25
CA ASP A 118 3.27 -5.18 -11.24
C ASP A 118 2.60 -4.83 -9.90
N THR A 119 2.54 -5.81 -9.00
CA THR A 119 2.13 -5.62 -7.61
C THR A 119 3.24 -6.04 -6.66
N TRP A 120 3.66 -5.11 -5.82
CA TRP A 120 4.75 -5.27 -4.86
C TRP A 120 4.20 -5.38 -3.42
N GLY A 121 4.76 -6.33 -2.66
CA GLY A 121 4.43 -6.56 -1.24
C GLY A 121 3.88 -7.95 -0.94
N PRO A 122 3.35 -8.18 0.28
CA PRO A 122 3.08 -7.17 1.30
C PRO A 122 4.35 -6.61 1.97
N LEU A 123 4.47 -5.29 2.00
CA LEU A 123 5.46 -4.52 2.76
C LEU A 123 4.95 -4.25 4.19
N PRO A 124 5.82 -4.07 5.19
CA PRO A 124 5.40 -3.65 6.53
C PRO A 124 4.59 -2.35 6.51
N LEU A 125 3.66 -2.18 7.45
CA LEU A 125 2.81 -0.99 7.51
C LEU A 125 3.59 0.30 7.73
N ASP A 126 4.74 0.23 8.38
CA ASP A 126 5.67 1.31 8.68
C ASP A 126 6.83 1.41 7.67
N PHE A 127 6.75 0.73 6.53
CA PHE A 127 7.84 0.65 5.55
C PHE A 127 8.33 2.01 5.05
N PHE A 128 7.44 3.00 4.98
CA PHE A 128 7.73 4.38 4.57
C PHE A 128 8.07 5.32 5.73
N GLY A 129 8.30 4.78 6.93
CA GLY A 129 8.61 5.50 8.16
C GLY A 129 7.38 5.74 9.04
N PRO A 130 7.56 6.13 10.32
CA PRO A 130 6.48 6.48 11.25
C PRO A 130 5.77 7.79 10.89
#